data_AF-A0AAV4F4W4-F1
#
_entry.id   AF-A0AAV4F4W4-F1
#
_cell.length_a   1.000
_cell.length_b   1.000
_cell.length_c   1.000
_cell.angle_alpha   90.00
_cell.angle_beta   90.00
_cell.angle_gamma   90.00
#
_symmetry.space_group_name_H-M   'P 1'
#
loop_
_entity.id
_entity.type
_entity.pdbx_description
1 polymer ?
#
loop_
_entity_poly.entity_id
_entity_poly.type
_entity_poly.pdbx_seq_one_letter_code
_entity_poly.pdbx_strand_id
1 'polypeptide(L)'
;MPSAGLFLTGPNVDWVGEPEIRGCGRRLERHYSEFNLNDESYRIGDCVLISKQGTISQALGAEDAYIARIMDLFEKDLIYNKNELRKYALVQWYWQWDEVAVRLRKLSKMTSLPDGHVIQDLSNLYEKEIDLETIIGKCEVSTPTHVNPFCDLLFLPKQWFHSSTFMPKSAVFTVFKEIRH
;
A
#
# COMPACT_ATOMS: atom_id res chain seq x y z
N MET A 1 -21.01 30.38 27.90
CA MET A 1 -21.32 29.39 26.86
C MET A 1 -20.08 28.52 26.70
N PRO A 2 -20.12 27.21 26.97
CA PRO A 2 -18.96 26.37 26.75
C PRO A 2 -18.83 26.09 25.26
N SER A 3 -17.65 26.40 24.71
CA SER A 3 -17.26 26.04 23.35
C SER A 3 -17.28 24.52 23.22
N ALA A 4 -18.04 24.02 22.26
CA ALA A 4 -17.99 22.61 21.86
C ALA A 4 -16.56 22.30 21.38
N GLY A 5 -15.78 21.63 22.22
CA GLY A 5 -14.55 21.00 21.79
C GLY A 5 -14.92 19.93 20.79
N LEU A 6 -14.54 20.12 19.53
CA LEU A 6 -14.48 19.04 18.55
C LEU A 6 -13.44 18.06 19.07
N PHE A 7 -13.89 17.00 19.74
CA PHE A 7 -13.07 15.82 19.94
C PHE A 7 -12.79 15.27 18.55
N LEU A 8 -11.56 15.40 18.07
CA LEU A 8 -11.05 14.64 16.95
C LEU A 8 -11.05 13.18 17.40
N THR A 9 -12.18 12.49 17.20
CA THR A 9 -12.22 11.04 17.31
C THR A 9 -11.21 10.49 16.30
N GLY A 10 -10.31 9.63 16.76
CA GLY A 10 -9.36 8.97 15.87
C GLY A 10 -10.09 8.24 14.72
N PRO A 11 -9.37 7.87 13.65
CA PRO A 11 -9.94 7.12 12.54
C PRO A 11 -10.70 5.91 13.06
N ASN A 12 -11.98 5.81 12.74
CA ASN A 12 -12.78 4.65 13.16
C ASN A 12 -12.68 3.58 12.08
N VAL A 13 -12.02 2.47 12.40
CA VAL A 13 -11.87 1.31 11.52
C VAL A 13 -12.80 0.21 12.02
N ASP A 14 -13.69 -0.28 11.17
CA ASP A 14 -14.65 -1.34 11.48
C ASP A 14 -14.61 -2.47 10.45
N TRP A 15 -14.67 -3.73 10.88
CA TRP A 15 -14.69 -4.86 9.95
C TRP A 15 -16.08 -5.05 9.35
N VAL A 16 -16.12 -5.54 8.11
CA VAL A 16 -17.36 -5.88 7.42
C VAL A 16 -17.39 -7.39 7.16
N GLY A 17 -18.43 -8.05 7.68
CA GLY A 17 -18.63 -9.49 7.51
C GLY A 17 -17.97 -10.36 8.58
N GLU A 18 -18.13 -11.66 8.41
CA GLU A 18 -17.60 -12.67 9.35
C GLU A 18 -16.13 -13.00 9.03
N PRO A 19 -15.28 -13.18 10.05
CA PRO A 19 -13.88 -13.53 9.84
C PRO A 19 -13.70 -14.97 9.38
N GLU A 20 -12.73 -15.16 8.49
CA GLU A 20 -12.14 -16.47 8.23
C GLU A 20 -10.99 -16.72 9.20
N ILE A 21 -11.07 -17.79 9.98
CA ILE A 21 -9.99 -18.15 10.92
C ILE A 21 -8.90 -18.91 10.14
N ARG A 22 -7.70 -18.36 10.09
CA ARG A 22 -6.53 -19.00 9.48
C ARG A 22 -5.41 -19.18 10.50
N GLY A 23 -4.54 -20.14 10.24
CA GLY A 23 -3.39 -20.45 11.09
C GLY A 23 -3.40 -21.88 11.63
N CYS A 24 -2.34 -22.25 12.35
CA CYS A 24 -2.17 -23.57 12.94
C CYS A 24 -1.65 -23.47 14.38
N GLY A 25 -2.25 -24.21 15.30
CA GLY A 25 -1.84 -24.25 16.71
C GLY A 25 -2.29 -23.02 17.51
N ARG A 26 -1.34 -22.35 18.18
CA ARG A 26 -1.62 -21.25 19.13
C ARG A 26 -1.72 -19.86 18.50
N ARG A 27 -1.61 -19.75 17.17
CA ARG A 27 -1.68 -18.48 16.43
C ARG A 27 -2.80 -18.60 15.39
N LEU A 28 -4.02 -18.41 15.86
CA LEU A 28 -5.20 -18.30 15.01
C LEU A 28 -5.39 -16.81 14.73
N GLU A 29 -5.27 -16.43 13.46
CA GLU A 29 -5.47 -15.07 12.99
C GLU A 29 -6.86 -14.99 12.35
N ARG A 30 -7.55 -13.88 12.58
CA ARG A 30 -8.85 -13.60 11.96
C ARG A 30 -8.63 -12.77 10.72
N HIS A 31 -9.01 -13.32 9.57
CA HIS A 31 -8.90 -12.65 8.28
C HIS A 31 -10.26 -12.15 7.81
N TYR A 32 -10.26 -11.00 7.15
CA TYR A 32 -11.47 -10.34 6.67
C TYR A 32 -11.37 -10.05 5.18
N SER A 33 -12.51 -9.84 4.52
CA SER A 33 -12.54 -9.47 3.10
C SER A 33 -12.71 -7.96 2.88
N GLU A 34 -13.27 -7.24 3.86
CA GLU A 34 -13.65 -5.84 3.76
C GLU A 34 -13.60 -5.15 5.14
N PHE A 35 -13.29 -3.85 5.14
CA PHE A 35 -13.39 -2.98 6.30
C PHE A 35 -13.95 -1.60 5.91
N ASN A 36 -14.45 -0.87 6.88
CA ASN A 36 -14.84 0.53 6.75
C ASN A 36 -13.84 1.41 7.51
N LEU A 37 -13.43 2.52 6.91
CA LEU A 37 -12.62 3.55 7.55
C LEU A 37 -13.25 4.90 7.20
N ASN A 38 -13.66 5.66 8.23
CA ASN A 38 -14.28 6.98 8.08
C ASN A 38 -15.44 7.00 7.05
N ASP A 39 -16.37 6.04 7.17
CA ASP A 39 -17.54 5.85 6.29
C ASP A 39 -17.24 5.42 4.84
N GLU A 40 -15.98 5.16 4.50
CA GLU A 40 -15.60 4.55 3.22
C GLU A 40 -15.29 3.05 3.39
N SER A 41 -15.82 2.21 2.50
CA SER A 41 -15.55 0.77 2.53
C SER A 41 -14.35 0.40 1.67
N TYR A 42 -13.52 -0.53 2.10
CA TYR A 42 -12.25 -0.95 1.46
C TYR A 42 -12.18 -2.47 1.40
N ARG A 43 -11.76 -3.02 0.26
CA ARG A 43 -11.73 -4.47 0.01
C ARG A 43 -10.35 -4.98 -0.38
N ILE A 44 -10.12 -6.27 -0.20
CA ILE A 44 -8.95 -6.95 -0.79
C ILE A 44 -8.93 -6.69 -2.31
N GLY A 45 -7.78 -6.26 -2.82
CA GLY A 45 -7.57 -5.87 -4.21
C GLY A 45 -7.65 -4.38 -4.48
N ASP A 46 -8.25 -3.59 -3.58
CA ASP A 46 -8.29 -2.13 -3.70
C ASP A 46 -6.88 -1.54 -3.57
N CYS A 47 -6.63 -0.43 -4.27
CA CYS A 47 -5.41 0.35 -4.12
C CYS A 47 -5.67 1.54 -3.19
N VAL A 48 -4.69 1.83 -2.33
CA VAL A 48 -4.82 2.79 -1.24
C VAL A 48 -3.61 3.71 -1.15
N LEU A 49 -3.86 4.91 -0.67
CA LEU A 49 -2.85 5.90 -0.29
C LEU A 49 -2.56 5.73 1.20
N ILE A 50 -1.28 5.61 1.54
CA ILE A 50 -0.81 5.36 2.90
C ILE A 50 0.05 6.54 3.34
N SER A 51 -0.21 7.04 4.54
CA SER A 51 0.56 8.16 5.12
C SER A 51 2.03 7.79 5.29
N LYS A 52 2.92 8.67 4.83
CA LYS A 52 4.37 8.54 5.14
C LYS A 52 4.71 8.94 6.57
N GLN A 53 3.83 9.70 7.22
CA GLN A 53 3.96 10.09 8.61
C GLN A 53 3.15 9.11 9.47
N GLY A 54 3.77 8.53 10.50
CA GLY A 54 3.12 7.56 11.40
C GLY A 54 2.01 8.14 12.29
N THR A 55 1.45 9.30 11.96
CA THR A 55 0.35 9.95 12.69
C THR A 55 -0.44 10.84 11.72
N ILE A 56 -1.77 10.65 11.65
CA ILE A 56 -2.70 11.33 10.71
C ILE A 56 -3.05 12.77 11.19
N SER A 57 -2.27 13.34 12.10
CA SER A 57 -2.69 14.54 12.85
C SER A 57 -2.64 15.84 12.05
N GLN A 58 -2.25 15.82 10.78
CA GLN A 58 -2.31 16.98 9.89
C GLN A 58 -2.79 16.52 8.52
N ALA A 59 -3.61 17.35 7.88
CA ALA A 59 -4.10 17.17 6.52
C ALA A 59 -2.92 17.08 5.53
N LEU A 60 -2.33 15.89 5.45
CA LEU A 60 -1.32 15.55 4.47
C LEU A 60 -2.03 15.46 3.13
N GLY A 61 -1.64 16.34 2.22
CA GLY A 61 -2.09 16.25 0.84
C GLY A 61 -1.74 14.88 0.28
N ALA A 62 -2.62 14.34 -0.55
CA ALA A 62 -2.40 13.09 -1.29
C ALA A 62 -1.09 13.06 -2.11
N GLU A 63 -0.37 14.17 -2.21
CA GLU A 63 0.89 14.32 -2.92
C GLU A 63 2.09 13.68 -2.22
N ASP A 64 2.03 13.45 -0.90
CA ASP A 64 3.11 12.78 -0.16
C ASP A 64 2.62 11.52 0.58
N ALA A 65 2.06 10.59 -0.19
CA ALA A 65 1.58 9.31 0.28
C ALA A 65 2.29 8.15 -0.45
N TYR A 66 2.52 7.05 0.26
CA TYR A 66 2.87 5.78 -0.37
C TYR A 66 1.63 5.19 -1.04
N ILE A 67 1.85 4.35 -2.05
CA ILE A 67 0.78 3.72 -2.82
C ILE A 67 0.93 2.21 -2.67
N ALA A 68 -0.16 1.52 -2.35
CA ALA A 68 -0.14 0.08 -2.22
C ALA A 68 -1.48 -0.55 -2.61
N ARG A 69 -1.46 -1.85 -2.92
CA ARG A 69 -2.67 -2.67 -3.09
C ARG A 69 -2.88 -3.55 -1.87
N ILE A 70 -4.11 -3.63 -1.39
CA ILE A 70 -4.50 -4.52 -0.29
C ILE A 70 -4.47 -5.97 -0.81
N MET A 71 -3.71 -6.83 -0.14
CA MET A 71 -3.55 -8.25 -0.48
C MET A 71 -4.25 -9.16 0.53
N ASP A 72 -4.29 -8.76 1.80
CA ASP A 72 -4.96 -9.49 2.89
C ASP A 72 -5.33 -8.49 4.00
N LEU A 73 -6.31 -8.85 4.83
CA LEU A 73 -6.79 -8.06 5.95
C LEU A 73 -6.94 -8.95 7.18
N PHE A 74 -6.37 -8.57 8.31
CA PHE A 74 -6.38 -9.45 9.49
C PHE A 74 -6.24 -8.71 10.81
N GLU A 75 -6.61 -9.37 11.90
CA GLU A 75 -6.38 -8.93 13.28
C GLU A 75 -5.23 -9.72 13.92
N LYS A 76 -4.39 -9.02 14.69
CA LYS A 76 -3.36 -9.63 15.54
C LYS A 76 -3.47 -9.11 16.98
N ASP A 77 -3.24 -10.03 17.92
CA ASP A 77 -3.03 -9.68 19.33
C ASP A 77 -1.72 -8.91 19.49
N LEU A 78 -1.75 -7.80 20.22
CA LEU A 78 -0.53 -7.12 20.60
C LEU A 78 0.26 -7.97 21.62
N ILE A 79 1.55 -8.16 21.35
CA ILE A 79 2.46 -8.97 22.17
C ILE A 79 2.51 -8.47 23.63
N TYR A 80 2.42 -7.15 23.83
CA TYR A 80 2.53 -6.50 25.13
C TYR A 80 1.18 -6.24 25.82
N ASN A 81 0.08 -6.23 25.06
CA ASN A 81 -1.27 -6.00 25.58
C ASN A 81 -2.26 -6.94 24.90
N LYS A 82 -2.42 -8.15 25.45
CA LYS A 82 -3.30 -9.20 24.90
C LYS A 82 -4.79 -8.82 24.85
N ASN A 83 -5.16 -7.69 25.44
CA ASN A 83 -6.53 -7.21 25.45
C ASN A 83 -6.82 -6.21 24.32
N GLU A 84 -5.80 -5.85 23.54
CA GLU A 84 -5.90 -4.86 22.48
C GLU A 84 -5.57 -5.52 21.13
N LEU A 85 -6.62 -5.69 20.33
CA LEU A 85 -6.54 -6.19 18.97
C LEU A 85 -6.19 -5.02 18.06
N ARG A 86 -5.17 -5.19 17.22
CA ARG A 86 -4.89 -4.25 16.14
C ARG A 86 -5.27 -4.83 14.79
N LYS A 87 -5.71 -3.93 13.92
CA LYS A 87 -6.20 -4.23 12.58
C LYS A 87 -5.13 -3.90 11.56
N TYR A 88 -4.78 -4.88 10.73
CA TYR A 88 -3.69 -4.77 9.79
C TYR A 88 -4.14 -5.11 8.37
N ALA A 89 -3.44 -4.55 7.39
CA ALA A 89 -3.46 -5.02 6.01
C ALA A 89 -2.09 -5.56 5.62
N LEU A 90 -2.08 -6.68 4.90
CA LEU A 90 -0.95 -7.06 4.07
C LEU A 90 -1.06 -6.32 2.74
N VAL A 91 0.01 -5.65 2.31
CA VAL A 91 0.00 -4.83 1.10
C VAL A 91 1.10 -5.17 0.10
N GLN A 92 0.81 -4.85 -1.15
CA GLN A 92 1.73 -4.87 -2.26
C GLN A 92 2.09 -3.42 -2.63
N TRP A 93 3.32 -3.01 -2.36
CA TRP A 93 3.79 -1.65 -2.60
C TRP A 93 3.94 -1.30 -4.09
N TYR A 94 3.70 -0.03 -4.38
CA TYR A 94 4.04 0.66 -5.62
C TYR A 94 4.94 1.86 -5.31
N TRP A 95 6.02 2.01 -6.08
CA TRP A 95 6.99 3.07 -5.89
C TRP A 95 6.78 4.17 -6.91
N GLN A 96 6.80 5.40 -6.43
CA GLN A 96 6.95 6.57 -7.27
C GLN A 96 8.41 6.70 -7.72
N TRP A 97 8.67 7.42 -8.81
CA TRP A 97 10.02 7.55 -9.36
C TRP A 97 11.05 8.08 -8.36
N ASP A 98 10.63 9.03 -7.52
CA ASP A 98 11.52 9.66 -6.54
C ASP A 98 11.82 8.77 -5.34
N GLU A 99 11.00 7.75 -5.09
CA GLU A 99 11.19 6.75 -4.05
C GLU A 99 12.22 5.67 -4.47
N VAL A 100 12.49 5.55 -5.78
CA VAL A 100 13.50 4.63 -6.29
C VAL A 100 14.91 5.13 -5.94
N ALA A 101 15.71 4.26 -5.32
CA ALA A 101 17.10 4.55 -4.99
C ALA A 101 17.88 5.05 -6.22
N VAL A 102 18.67 6.12 -6.05
CA VAL A 102 19.43 6.78 -7.14
C VAL A 102 20.29 5.79 -7.93
N ARG A 103 20.88 4.80 -7.26
CA ARG A 103 21.69 3.75 -7.91
C ARG A 103 20.87 2.94 -8.91
N LEU A 104 19.63 2.59 -8.56
CA LEU A 104 18.73 1.83 -9.43
C LEU A 104 18.22 2.67 -10.60
N ARG A 105 17.93 3.96 -10.35
CA ARG A 105 17.57 4.92 -11.42
C ARG A 105 18.68 5.05 -12.47
N LYS A 106 19.95 5.09 -12.04
CA LYS A 106 21.10 5.12 -12.98
C LYS A 106 21.22 3.85 -13.84
N LEU A 107 20.75 2.71 -13.33
CA LEU A 107 20.82 1.43 -14.05
C LEU A 107 19.69 1.26 -15.07
N SER A 108 18.52 1.87 -14.86
CA SER A 108 17.36 1.70 -15.74
C SER A 108 17.46 2.44 -17.08
N LYS A 109 18.53 3.21 -17.32
CA LYS A 109 18.70 4.13 -18.47
C LYS A 109 17.57 5.16 -18.64
N MET A 110 16.62 5.20 -17.70
CA MET A 110 15.46 6.06 -17.70
C MET A 110 15.75 7.25 -16.79
N THR A 111 15.55 8.46 -17.29
CA THR A 111 15.83 9.70 -16.53
C THR A 111 14.67 10.11 -15.64
N SER A 112 13.44 9.80 -16.07
CA SER A 112 12.19 10.09 -15.35
C SER A 112 11.09 9.12 -15.76
N LEU A 113 10.13 8.90 -14.85
CA LEU A 113 8.81 8.39 -15.21
C LEU A 113 7.88 9.58 -15.50
N PRO A 114 6.89 9.43 -16.39
CA PRO A 114 5.83 10.41 -16.51
C PRO A 114 5.05 10.51 -15.19
N ASP A 115 4.51 11.69 -14.92
CA ASP A 115 3.69 11.92 -13.72
C ASP A 115 2.54 10.90 -13.65
N GLY A 116 2.23 10.49 -12.42
CA GLY A 116 1.21 9.47 -12.14
C GLY A 116 1.64 8.03 -12.46
N HIS A 117 2.86 7.78 -12.96
CA HIS A 117 3.34 6.40 -13.15
C HIS A 117 4.02 5.88 -11.89
N VAL A 118 3.79 4.60 -11.61
CA VAL A 118 4.36 3.89 -10.47
C VAL A 118 4.95 2.55 -10.88
N ILE A 119 5.89 2.06 -10.09
CA ILE A 119 6.57 0.78 -10.30
C ILE A 119 6.11 -0.20 -9.22
N GLN A 120 5.63 -1.38 -9.61
CA GLN A 120 5.30 -2.40 -8.62
C GLN A 120 6.57 -2.99 -7.98
N ASP A 121 6.60 -3.05 -6.65
CA ASP A 121 7.69 -3.62 -5.88
C ASP A 121 7.56 -5.13 -5.74
N LEU A 122 8.32 -5.90 -6.51
CA LEU A 122 8.36 -7.36 -6.37
C LEU A 122 9.36 -7.85 -5.32
N SER A 123 10.02 -6.95 -4.59
CA SER A 123 10.94 -7.34 -3.53
C SER A 123 10.18 -7.79 -2.27
N ASN A 124 10.89 -8.53 -1.41
CA ASN A 124 10.45 -8.85 -0.05
C ASN A 124 11.26 -8.06 0.99
N LEU A 125 11.78 -6.89 0.60
CA LEU A 125 12.72 -6.11 1.41
C LEU A 125 12.01 -5.16 2.38
N TYR A 126 10.81 -4.70 2.03
CA TYR A 126 10.04 -3.76 2.83
C TYR A 126 8.99 -4.49 3.66
N GLU A 127 8.69 -3.92 4.83
CA GLU A 127 7.57 -4.36 5.66
C GLU A 127 6.27 -4.26 4.85
N LYS A 128 5.52 -5.36 4.78
CA LYS A 128 4.29 -5.47 3.99
C LYS A 128 3.03 -5.39 4.84
N GLU A 129 3.19 -5.38 6.16
CA GLU A 129 2.09 -5.24 7.10
C GLU A 129 1.97 -3.78 7.48
N ILE A 130 0.77 -3.21 7.34
CA ILE A 130 0.49 -1.83 7.72
C ILE A 130 -0.70 -1.78 8.67
N ASP A 131 -0.72 -0.78 9.54
CA ASP A 131 -1.86 -0.47 10.38
C ASP A 131 -2.95 0.18 9.52
N LEU A 132 -4.20 -0.29 9.59
CA LEU A 132 -5.30 0.23 8.76
C LEU A 132 -5.56 1.72 9.00
N GLU A 133 -5.24 2.23 10.18
CA GLU A 133 -5.36 3.65 10.48
C GLU A 133 -4.44 4.51 9.60
N THR A 134 -3.34 3.96 9.07
CA THR A 134 -2.40 4.73 8.22
C THR A 134 -2.93 5.01 6.81
N ILE A 135 -4.06 4.42 6.43
CA ILE A 135 -4.70 4.64 5.14
C ILE A 135 -5.36 6.02 5.12
N ILE A 136 -5.03 6.82 4.11
CA ILE A 136 -5.59 8.17 3.92
C ILE A 136 -6.79 8.13 2.97
N GLY A 137 -6.81 7.21 2.01
CA GLY A 137 -7.87 7.13 1.02
C GLY A 137 -7.63 6.07 -0.05
N LYS A 138 -8.61 5.91 -0.95
CA LYS A 138 -8.48 5.04 -2.13
C LYS A 138 -7.75 5.71 -3.28
N CYS A 139 -7.18 4.89 -4.15
CA CYS A 139 -6.70 5.29 -5.46
C CYS A 139 -6.94 4.17 -6.47
N GLU A 140 -6.83 4.49 -7.76
CA GLU A 140 -6.91 3.50 -8.82
C GLU A 140 -5.54 3.32 -9.48
N VAL A 141 -5.09 2.07 -9.61
CA VAL A 141 -3.84 1.74 -10.32
C VAL A 141 -4.19 0.85 -11.50
N SER A 142 -4.01 1.39 -12.69
CA SER A 142 -4.31 0.73 -13.96
C SER A 142 -3.04 0.23 -14.65
N THR A 143 -3.16 -0.87 -15.38
CA THR A 143 -2.16 -1.26 -16.38
C THR A 143 -2.35 -0.42 -17.64
N PRO A 144 -1.29 0.12 -18.25
CA PRO A 144 -1.44 0.86 -19.50
C PRO A 144 -2.04 -0.06 -20.58
N THR A 145 -3.23 0.30 -21.08
CA THR A 145 -4.00 -0.44 -22.11
C THR A 145 -3.40 -0.31 -23.51
N HIS A 146 -2.41 0.56 -23.70
CA HIS A 146 -1.63 0.68 -24.93
C HIS A 146 -0.14 0.64 -24.54
N VAL A 147 0.49 -0.52 -24.70
CA VAL A 147 1.95 -0.64 -24.64
C VAL A 147 2.52 0.26 -25.74
N ASN A 148 3.02 1.42 -25.35
CA ASN A 148 3.95 2.15 -26.17
C ASN A 148 5.20 1.25 -26.27
N PRO A 149 5.67 0.85 -27.46
CA PRO A 149 6.78 -0.11 -27.61
C PRO A 149 8.12 0.37 -27.01
N PHE A 150 8.18 1.61 -26.51
CA PHE A 150 9.27 2.08 -25.65
C PHE A 150 9.31 1.43 -24.26
N CYS A 151 8.20 0.85 -23.77
CA CYS A 151 8.18 0.07 -22.52
C CYS A 151 8.61 -1.40 -22.73
N ASP A 152 8.68 -1.90 -23.97
CA ASP A 152 9.01 -3.30 -24.28
C ASP A 152 10.49 -3.66 -24.08
N LEU A 153 11.35 -2.70 -23.74
CA LEU A 153 12.79 -2.95 -23.56
C LEU A 153 13.23 -3.23 -22.11
N LEU A 154 12.31 -3.43 -21.17
CA LEU A 154 12.68 -3.86 -19.80
C LEU A 154 12.72 -5.40 -19.62
N PHE A 155 12.44 -6.19 -20.65
CA PHE A 155 12.81 -7.61 -20.66
C PHE A 155 14.28 -7.77 -21.05
N LEU A 156 15.17 -7.70 -20.06
CA LEU A 156 16.55 -8.14 -20.27
C LEU A 156 16.55 -9.62 -20.70
N PRO A 157 17.31 -9.99 -21.75
CA PRO A 157 17.41 -11.37 -22.19
C PRO A 157 18.07 -12.22 -21.10
N LYS A 158 17.55 -13.45 -20.99
CA LYS A 158 18.00 -14.55 -20.13
C LYS A 158 19.53 -14.64 -19.99
N GLN A 159 20.12 -14.03 -18.97
CA GLN A 159 21.45 -14.41 -18.48
C GLN A 159 21.49 -14.34 -16.95
N TRP A 160 21.89 -15.46 -16.36
CA TRP A 160 22.00 -15.70 -14.94
C TRP A 160 23.27 -15.05 -14.39
N PHE A 161 23.17 -14.30 -13.29
CA PHE A 161 24.32 -14.03 -12.42
C PHE A 161 23.89 -14.04 -10.94
N HIS A 162 24.66 -14.79 -10.14
CA HIS A 162 24.61 -14.82 -8.69
C HIS A 162 25.11 -13.48 -8.13
N SER A 163 24.19 -12.61 -7.72
CA SER A 163 24.46 -11.55 -6.75
C SER A 163 23.13 -11.07 -6.18
N SER A 164 22.99 -11.11 -4.86
CA SER A 164 21.88 -10.57 -4.09
C SER A 164 21.65 -9.10 -4.45
N THR A 165 20.39 -8.70 -4.58
CA THR A 165 19.87 -7.40 -5.09
C THR A 165 19.84 -7.24 -6.62
N PHE A 166 18.94 -7.98 -7.25
CA PHE A 166 18.45 -7.67 -8.59
C PHE A 166 16.93 -7.78 -8.57
N MET A 167 16.20 -6.77 -9.06
CA MET A 167 14.75 -6.83 -9.25
C MET A 167 14.43 -7.49 -10.58
N PRO A 168 13.99 -8.75 -10.62
CA PRO A 168 13.51 -9.36 -11.84
C PRO A 168 11.98 -9.19 -11.85
N LYS A 169 11.46 -8.43 -12.84
CA LYS A 169 10.04 -8.29 -13.21
C LYS A 169 9.25 -7.11 -12.60
N SER A 170 9.81 -5.92 -12.46
CA SER A 170 8.97 -4.75 -12.16
C SER A 170 8.11 -4.38 -13.36
N ALA A 171 6.79 -4.25 -13.16
CA ALA A 171 5.87 -3.71 -14.15
C ALA A 171 5.55 -2.25 -13.80
N VAL A 172 5.42 -1.41 -14.84
CA VAL A 172 5.05 0.01 -14.71
C VAL A 172 3.54 0.12 -14.85
N PHE A 173 2.93 0.85 -13.93
CA PHE A 173 1.49 1.08 -13.84
C PHE A 173 1.21 2.58 -13.81
N THR A 174 -0.02 2.96 -14.09
CA THR A 174 -0.48 4.35 -14.06
C THR A 174 -1.54 4.50 -12.96
N VAL A 175 -1.35 5.50 -12.10
CA VAL A 175 -2.23 5.81 -10.98
C VAL A 175 -3.17 6.94 -11.39
N PHE A 176 -4.46 6.69 -11.26
CA PHE A 176 -5.49 7.72 -11.30
C PHE A 176 -5.89 8.03 -9.86
N LYS A 177 -5.68 9.28 -9.42
CA LYS A 177 -6.23 9.77 -8.15
C LYS A 177 -7.69 10.15 -8.41
N GLU A 178 -8.63 9.38 -7.87
CA GLU A 178 -10.01 9.84 -7.76
C GLU A 178 -10.09 10.76 -6.54
N ILE A 179 -9.97 12.08 -6.77
CA ILE A 179 -10.23 13.07 -5.72
C ILE A 179 -11.75 13.20 -5.62
N ARG A 180 -12.37 12.54 -4.65
CA ARG A 180 -13.77 12.82 -4.30
C ARG A 180 -13.81 14.09 -3.45
N HIS A 181 -14.53 15.08 -3.96
CA HIS A 181 -14.87 16.34 -3.29
C HIS A 181 -16.05 16.16 -2.35
#